data_AF-A0A4Z2AYQ8-F1
#
_entry.id   AF-A0A4Z2AYQ8-F1
#
_cell.length_a   1.000
_cell.length_b   1.000
_cell.length_c   1.000
_cell.angle_alpha   90.00
_cell.angle_beta   90.00
_cell.angle_gamma   90.00
#
_symmetry.space_group_name_H-M   'P 1'
#
loop_
_entity.id
_entity.type
_entity.pdbx_description
1 polymer ?
#
loop_
_entity_poly.entity_id
_entity_poly.type
_entity_poly.pdbx_seq_one_letter_code
_entity_poly.pdbx_strand_id
1 'polypeptide(L)'
;MSRVQRNHRCTKWEYTAGGNACLYLFVLLLMILILINLALTIWILKVMNFTIDGMGNLRITEKGLKLEGPSEFLKPLYAKEIQSKPGRPLFLQSSRNVSVNVVNGNNQLLTQLVTGSSGFQARGKMFEVKSTSGKLLFSADEQEVVVGAERLRVMGAEGAVFSKSVETSHVRAEPFKELRLESPTRSLLMEAPKGIQILAEAGDIQAICRNELRLESKDGEISLDARRIRLMRLPEGKASISSSSSGTRQSVYEVCVCPNGRLFLSQAGTGSTCQISNNVCL
;
A
#
# COMPACT_ATOMS: atom_id res chain seq x y z
N MET A 1 -137.73 17.24 -14.08
CA MET A 1 -137.94 16.29 -15.19
C MET A 1 -136.82 16.57 -16.18
N SER A 2 -135.95 15.68 -16.62
CA SER A 2 -135.99 14.23 -16.79
C SER A 2 -134.55 13.68 -16.69
N ARG A 3 -134.47 12.39 -16.37
CA ARG A 3 -133.26 11.57 -16.24
C ARG A 3 -132.46 11.49 -17.55
N VAL A 4 -131.15 11.42 -17.43
CA VAL A 4 -130.30 10.60 -18.31
C VAL A 4 -129.49 9.65 -17.43
N GLN A 5 -129.56 8.36 -17.77
CA GLN A 5 -128.98 7.23 -17.05
C GLN A 5 -127.58 6.88 -17.55
N ARG A 6 -126.78 6.40 -16.57
CA ARG A 6 -125.78 5.31 -16.60
C ARG A 6 -124.59 5.41 -17.57
N ASN A 7 -123.40 5.40 -16.98
CA ASN A 7 -122.57 4.20 -17.11
C ASN A 7 -121.73 3.94 -15.84
N HIS A 8 -121.88 2.74 -15.29
CA HIS A 8 -121.05 2.20 -14.23
C HIS A 8 -119.68 1.83 -14.79
N ARG A 9 -118.60 2.20 -14.09
CA ARG A 9 -117.40 1.34 -14.03
C ARG A 9 -116.76 1.47 -12.66
N CYS A 10 -116.89 0.40 -11.90
CA CYS A 10 -116.14 0.11 -10.69
C CYS A 10 -114.82 -0.51 -11.17
N THR A 11 -113.67 0.11 -10.88
CA THR A 11 -112.40 -0.60 -10.66
C THR A 11 -111.51 0.21 -9.72
N LYS A 12 -111.59 -0.22 -8.47
CA LYS A 12 -110.64 -0.09 -7.38
C LYS A 12 -109.23 -0.56 -7.81
N TRP A 13 -108.22 0.30 -7.70
CA TRP A 13 -106.78 -0.05 -7.57
C TRP A 13 -106.12 1.17 -6.89
N GLU A 14 -106.10 1.25 -5.56
CA GLU A 14 -105.11 0.63 -4.66
C GLU A 14 -103.85 1.49 -4.51
N TYR A 15 -103.70 1.98 -3.29
CA TYR A 15 -102.56 2.73 -2.78
C TYR A 15 -101.31 1.84 -2.69
N THR A 16 -100.14 2.48 -2.75
CA THR A 16 -98.83 2.10 -2.17
C THR A 16 -97.92 1.12 -2.91
N ALA A 17 -96.74 1.62 -3.34
CA ALA A 17 -95.40 1.03 -3.09
C ALA A 17 -94.34 1.54 -4.11
N GLY A 18 -93.98 2.83 -4.05
CA GLY A 18 -93.02 3.44 -5.00
C GLY A 18 -91.74 4.02 -4.37
N GLY A 19 -91.56 3.98 -3.04
CA GLY A 19 -90.41 4.60 -2.36
C GLY A 19 -89.35 3.63 -1.84
N ASN A 20 -89.71 2.35 -1.62
CA ASN A 20 -88.86 1.42 -0.90
C ASN A 20 -87.91 0.65 -1.84
N ALA A 21 -88.34 0.32 -3.05
CA ALA A 21 -87.53 -0.46 -4.01
C ALA A 21 -86.27 0.29 -4.49
N CYS A 22 -86.34 1.62 -4.65
CA CYS A 22 -85.21 2.45 -5.08
C CYS A 22 -84.16 2.61 -3.96
N LEU A 23 -84.62 2.76 -2.71
CA LEU A 23 -83.72 2.77 -1.54
C LEU A 23 -83.04 1.42 -1.34
N TYR A 24 -83.76 0.30 -1.46
CA TYR A 24 -83.14 -1.03 -1.39
C TYR A 24 -82.15 -1.29 -2.53
N LEU A 25 -82.43 -0.82 -3.75
CA LEU A 25 -81.48 -0.90 -4.87
C LEU A 25 -80.22 -0.06 -4.60
N PHE A 26 -80.38 1.16 -4.08
CA PHE A 26 -79.27 2.05 -3.74
C PHE A 26 -78.40 1.47 -2.62
N VAL A 27 -79.02 0.94 -1.56
CA VAL A 27 -78.31 0.26 -0.47
C VAL A 27 -77.58 -0.99 -0.97
N LEU A 28 -78.19 -1.77 -1.86
CA LEU A 28 -77.57 -2.95 -2.47
C LEU A 28 -76.37 -2.56 -3.34
N LEU A 29 -76.47 -1.48 -4.11
CA LEU A 29 -75.37 -0.97 -4.95
C LEU A 29 -74.21 -0.44 -4.07
N LEU A 30 -74.54 0.23 -2.95
CA LEU A 30 -73.56 0.63 -1.93
C LEU A 30 -72.87 -0.58 -1.29
N MET A 31 -73.62 -1.62 -0.94
CA MET A 31 -73.05 -2.86 -0.39
C MET A 31 -72.10 -3.55 -1.37
N ILE A 32 -72.47 -3.59 -2.66
CA ILE A 32 -71.60 -4.12 -3.72
C ILE A 32 -70.34 -3.27 -3.87
N LEU A 33 -70.45 -1.93 -3.86
CA LEU A 33 -69.30 -1.03 -3.89
C LEU A 33 -68.37 -1.27 -2.70
N ILE A 34 -68.90 -1.46 -1.50
CA ILE A 34 -68.10 -1.78 -0.30
C ILE A 34 -67.38 -3.12 -0.47
N LEU A 35 -68.06 -4.15 -0.98
CA LEU A 35 -67.45 -5.47 -1.20
C LEU A 35 -66.33 -5.42 -2.27
N ILE A 36 -66.56 -4.69 -3.36
CA ILE A 36 -65.54 -4.49 -4.40
C ILE A 36 -64.34 -3.73 -3.83
N ASN A 37 -64.59 -2.64 -3.08
CA ASN A 37 -63.52 -1.88 -2.45
C ASN A 37 -62.75 -2.74 -1.44
N LEU A 38 -63.42 -3.54 -0.62
CA LEU A 38 -62.78 -4.45 0.32
C LEU A 38 -61.92 -5.50 -0.40
N ALA A 39 -62.46 -6.12 -1.46
CA ALA A 39 -61.73 -7.10 -2.26
C ALA A 39 -60.50 -6.48 -2.94
N LEU A 40 -60.65 -5.27 -3.50
CA LEU A 40 -59.54 -4.51 -4.08
C LEU A 40 -58.48 -4.20 -3.03
N THR A 41 -58.88 -3.81 -1.82
CA THR A 41 -57.96 -3.50 -0.72
C THR A 41 -57.18 -4.74 -0.29
N ILE A 42 -57.85 -5.88 -0.11
CA ILE A 42 -57.20 -7.16 0.23
C ILE A 42 -56.24 -7.58 -0.89
N TRP A 43 -56.63 -7.40 -2.15
CA TRP A 43 -55.78 -7.72 -3.29
C TRP A 43 -54.52 -6.84 -3.35
N ILE A 44 -54.65 -5.52 -3.15
CA ILE A 44 -53.51 -4.60 -3.08
C ILE A 44 -52.56 -5.00 -1.95
N LEU A 45 -53.08 -5.30 -0.75
CA LEU A 45 -52.26 -5.74 0.39
C LEU A 45 -51.48 -7.02 0.07
N LYS A 46 -52.13 -7.97 -0.62
CA LYS A 46 -51.49 -9.22 -1.04
C LYS A 46 -50.41 -9.00 -2.11
N VAL A 47 -50.68 -8.18 -3.14
CA VAL A 47 -49.74 -7.90 -4.24
C VAL A 47 -48.53 -7.12 -3.74
N MET A 48 -48.73 -6.15 -2.84
CA MET A 48 -47.66 -5.37 -2.21
C MET A 48 -46.86 -6.17 -1.17
N ASN A 49 -47.22 -7.45 -0.95
CA ASN A 49 -46.60 -8.34 0.03
C ASN A 49 -46.52 -7.70 1.43
N PHE A 50 -47.61 -7.04 1.84
CA PHE A 50 -47.74 -6.54 3.21
C PHE A 50 -48.05 -7.72 4.12
N THR A 51 -47.11 -8.03 4.99
CA THR A 51 -47.28 -8.98 6.08
C THR A 51 -47.34 -8.21 7.40
N ILE A 52 -47.80 -8.86 8.46
CA ILE A 52 -47.81 -8.27 9.81
C ILE A 52 -46.37 -7.88 10.23
N ASP A 53 -45.36 -8.55 9.70
CA ASP A 53 -43.94 -8.32 9.99
C ASP A 53 -43.28 -7.23 9.13
N GLY A 54 -43.95 -6.73 8.08
CA GLY A 54 -43.43 -5.65 7.22
C GLY A 54 -43.89 -5.64 5.77
N MET A 55 -43.25 -4.78 4.95
CA MET A 55 -43.51 -4.59 3.53
C MET A 55 -42.37 -5.22 2.71
N GLY A 56 -42.66 -6.31 1.98
CA GLY A 56 -41.65 -6.99 1.15
C GLY A 56 -40.44 -7.47 1.96
N ASN A 57 -39.24 -7.05 1.55
CA ASN A 57 -37.97 -7.39 2.23
C ASN A 57 -37.70 -6.52 3.47
N LEU A 58 -38.49 -5.47 3.70
CA LEU A 58 -38.33 -4.56 4.82
C LEU A 58 -39.21 -5.03 5.99
N ARG A 59 -38.58 -5.37 7.10
CA ARG A 59 -39.21 -5.76 8.37
C ARG A 59 -39.04 -4.67 9.42
N ILE A 60 -40.12 -4.36 10.12
CA ILE A 60 -40.09 -3.42 11.24
C ILE A 60 -39.89 -4.23 12.51
N THR A 61 -38.77 -4.00 13.20
CA THR A 61 -38.45 -4.65 14.48
C THR A 61 -38.43 -3.61 15.60
N GLU A 62 -38.50 -4.05 16.85
CA GLU A 62 -38.37 -3.15 18.02
C GLU A 62 -37.05 -2.37 18.02
N LYS A 63 -36.02 -2.90 17.37
CA LYS A 63 -34.69 -2.27 17.25
C LYS A 63 -34.56 -1.34 16.04
N GLY A 64 -35.62 -1.21 15.22
CA GLY A 64 -35.64 -0.40 14.01
C GLY A 64 -35.96 -1.21 12.74
N LEU A 65 -35.56 -0.66 11.59
CA LEU A 65 -35.82 -1.24 10.28
C LEU A 65 -34.76 -2.30 9.93
N LYS A 66 -35.21 -3.49 9.53
CA LYS A 66 -34.37 -4.59 9.08
C LYS A 66 -34.71 -4.92 7.63
N LEU A 67 -33.74 -4.82 6.74
CA LEU A 67 -33.93 -5.16 5.33
C LEU A 67 -33.26 -6.52 5.05
N GLU A 68 -34.04 -7.51 4.63
CA GLU A 68 -33.57 -8.87 4.35
C GLU A 68 -33.95 -9.29 2.92
N GLY A 69 -32.95 -9.39 2.04
CA GLY A 69 -33.14 -9.80 0.65
C GLY A 69 -32.68 -8.74 -0.37
N PRO A 70 -32.73 -9.05 -1.67
CA PRO A 70 -32.36 -8.11 -2.72
C PRO A 70 -33.26 -6.88 -2.66
N SER A 71 -32.66 -5.70 -2.57
CA SER A 71 -33.38 -4.44 -2.43
C SER A 71 -32.65 -3.34 -3.17
N GLU A 72 -33.41 -2.41 -3.73
CA GLU A 72 -32.89 -1.27 -4.49
C GLU A 72 -33.25 0.04 -3.78
N PHE A 73 -32.31 0.97 -3.78
CA PHE A 73 -32.51 2.30 -3.22
C PHE A 73 -32.39 3.34 -4.32
N LEU A 74 -33.43 4.14 -4.51
CA LEU A 74 -33.45 5.22 -5.51
C LEU A 74 -32.53 6.40 -5.14
N LYS A 75 -32.17 6.51 -3.87
CA LYS A 75 -31.37 7.61 -3.31
C LYS A 75 -30.20 7.07 -2.49
N PRO A 76 -29.14 7.87 -2.29
CA PRO A 76 -28.04 7.50 -1.40
C PRO A 76 -28.55 7.17 0.01
N LEU A 77 -27.90 6.18 0.64
CA LEU A 77 -28.13 5.83 2.03
C LEU A 77 -27.30 6.72 2.94
N TYR A 78 -27.95 7.31 3.93
CA TYR A 78 -27.30 8.08 4.97
C TYR A 78 -27.36 7.29 6.27
N ALA A 79 -26.19 7.06 6.86
CA ALA A 79 -26.07 6.37 8.13
C ALA A 79 -25.05 7.10 9.01
N LYS A 80 -25.31 7.13 10.31
CA LYS A 80 -24.34 7.64 11.29
C LYS A 80 -23.14 6.69 11.41
N GLU A 81 -23.39 5.39 11.26
CA GLU A 81 -22.39 4.35 11.38
C GLU A 81 -22.73 3.20 10.42
N ILE A 82 -21.70 2.66 9.77
CA ILE A 82 -21.80 1.49 8.90
C ILE A 82 -20.88 0.44 9.49
N GLN A 83 -21.45 -0.62 10.04
CA GLN A 83 -20.71 -1.71 10.67
C GLN A 83 -21.28 -3.06 10.25
N SER A 84 -20.41 -4.05 10.11
CA SER A 84 -20.81 -5.44 10.00
C SER A 84 -21.08 -6.04 11.38
N LYS A 85 -21.71 -7.22 11.40
CA LYS A 85 -21.83 -8.01 12.63
C LYS A 85 -20.44 -8.46 13.10
N PRO A 86 -20.20 -8.56 14.42
CA PRO A 86 -18.94 -9.09 14.95
C PRO A 86 -18.56 -10.42 14.30
N GLY A 87 -17.32 -10.53 13.84
CA GLY A 87 -16.79 -11.72 13.17
C GLY A 87 -17.26 -11.93 11.72
N ARG A 88 -18.02 -10.99 11.14
CA ARG A 88 -18.41 -11.04 9.71
C ARG A 88 -17.86 -9.83 8.96
N PRO A 89 -17.33 -10.00 7.75
CA PRO A 89 -16.92 -8.88 6.91
C PRO A 89 -18.13 -8.08 6.41
N LEU A 90 -17.91 -6.78 6.18
CA LEU A 90 -18.83 -5.94 5.42
C LEU A 90 -18.50 -6.09 3.94
N PHE A 91 -19.44 -6.58 3.14
CA PHE A 91 -19.28 -6.67 1.70
C PHE A 91 -19.97 -5.50 1.01
N LEU A 92 -19.22 -4.75 0.21
CA LEU A 92 -19.73 -3.73 -0.70
C LEU A 92 -19.31 -4.12 -2.12
N GLN A 93 -20.26 -4.59 -2.92
CA GLN A 93 -20.00 -5.03 -4.30
C GLN A 93 -20.84 -4.19 -5.26
N SER A 94 -20.21 -3.73 -6.34
CA SER A 94 -20.85 -2.95 -7.39
C SER A 94 -20.18 -3.25 -8.72
N SER A 95 -20.95 -3.19 -9.81
CA SER A 95 -20.42 -3.20 -11.18
C SER A 95 -19.83 -1.84 -11.60
N ARG A 96 -20.00 -0.83 -10.75
CA ARG A 96 -19.50 0.54 -10.91
C ARG A 96 -18.70 0.95 -9.67
N ASN A 97 -18.19 2.17 -9.67
CA ASN A 97 -17.45 2.70 -8.54
C ASN A 97 -18.33 2.72 -7.27
N VAL A 98 -17.74 2.35 -6.14
CA VAL A 98 -18.32 2.50 -4.81
C VAL A 98 -17.66 3.72 -4.18
N SER A 99 -18.48 4.66 -3.69
CA SER A 99 -18.01 5.85 -2.98
C SER A 99 -18.68 5.96 -1.61
N VAL A 100 -17.87 6.03 -0.56
CA VAL A 100 -18.32 6.29 0.80
C VAL A 100 -17.86 7.70 1.18
N ASN A 101 -18.82 8.56 1.49
CA ASN A 101 -18.58 9.96 1.79
C ASN A 101 -19.01 10.26 3.23
N VAL A 102 -18.15 10.93 3.98
CA VAL A 102 -18.47 11.49 5.29
C VAL A 102 -18.59 12.99 5.11
N VAL A 103 -19.76 13.55 5.45
CA VAL A 103 -20.06 14.98 5.35
C VAL A 103 -20.26 15.60 6.73
N ASN A 104 -20.00 16.90 6.86
CA ASN A 104 -20.30 17.65 8.08
C ASN A 104 -21.76 18.14 8.11
N GLY A 105 -22.16 18.82 9.20
CA GLY A 105 -23.51 19.39 9.35
C GLY A 105 -23.89 20.44 8.30
N ASN A 106 -22.92 21.02 7.61
CA ASN A 106 -23.10 21.97 6.50
C ASN A 106 -23.05 21.27 5.12
N ASN A 107 -23.14 19.93 5.10
CA ASN A 107 -23.08 19.10 3.91
C ASN A 107 -21.76 19.21 3.12
N GLN A 108 -20.67 19.63 3.78
CA GLN A 108 -19.33 19.67 3.18
C GLN A 108 -18.64 18.32 3.36
N LEU A 109 -17.95 17.86 2.31
CA LEU A 109 -17.22 16.60 2.30
C LEU A 109 -15.99 16.67 3.21
N LEU A 110 -15.94 15.81 4.23
CA LEU A 110 -14.81 15.67 5.15
C LEU A 110 -13.87 14.53 4.74
N THR A 111 -14.43 13.39 4.38
CA THR A 111 -13.67 12.19 4.02
C THR A 111 -14.37 11.46 2.90
N GLN A 112 -13.59 10.93 1.97
CA GLN A 112 -14.08 10.21 0.82
C GLN A 112 -13.22 8.98 0.58
N LEU A 113 -13.89 7.84 0.42
CA LEU A 113 -13.27 6.59 0.01
C LEU A 113 -13.95 6.15 -1.29
N VAL A 114 -13.18 6.04 -2.36
CA VAL A 114 -13.66 5.65 -3.68
C VAL A 114 -12.87 4.44 -4.14
N THR A 115 -13.59 3.40 -4.56
CA THR A 115 -13.00 2.23 -5.21
C THR A 115 -13.71 1.95 -6.53
N GLY A 116 -12.93 1.59 -7.55
CA GLY A 116 -13.43 1.32 -8.89
C GLY A 116 -12.44 0.48 -9.70
N SER A 117 -12.68 0.36 -10.99
CA SER A 117 -11.82 -0.42 -11.90
C SER A 117 -10.39 0.14 -12.02
N SER A 118 -10.20 1.44 -11.79
CA SER A 118 -8.90 2.10 -11.85
C SER A 118 -8.11 2.03 -10.53
N GLY A 119 -8.71 1.55 -9.44
CA GLY A 119 -8.04 1.37 -8.16
C GLY A 119 -8.80 1.94 -6.96
N PHE A 120 -8.04 2.29 -5.93
CA PHE A 120 -8.53 2.75 -4.63
C PHE A 120 -8.00 4.15 -4.33
N GLN A 121 -8.89 5.05 -3.92
CA GLN A 121 -8.55 6.43 -3.56
C GLN A 121 -9.19 6.76 -2.21
N ALA A 122 -8.39 7.25 -1.28
CA ALA A 122 -8.84 7.75 0.01
C ALA A 122 -8.42 9.21 0.16
N ARG A 123 -9.37 10.07 0.53
CA ARG A 123 -9.16 11.48 0.85
C ARG A 123 -9.69 11.72 2.26
N GLY A 124 -8.82 12.16 3.16
CA GLY A 124 -9.16 12.45 4.54
C GLY A 124 -7.91 12.89 5.31
N LYS A 125 -8.08 13.13 6.62
CA LYS A 125 -6.98 13.52 7.51
C LYS A 125 -6.10 12.32 7.92
N MET A 126 -6.69 11.14 8.01
CA MET A 126 -6.02 9.92 8.42
C MET A 126 -6.68 8.73 7.72
N PHE A 127 -5.87 7.81 7.23
CA PHE A 127 -6.30 6.53 6.71
C PHE A 127 -5.47 5.42 7.34
N GLU A 128 -6.14 4.43 7.96
CA GLU A 128 -5.49 3.29 8.59
C GLU A 128 -6.02 1.97 8.03
N VAL A 129 -5.11 1.05 7.78
CA VAL A 129 -5.40 -0.35 7.47
C VAL A 129 -4.81 -1.20 8.57
N LYS A 130 -5.66 -1.94 9.28
CA LYS A 130 -5.27 -2.88 10.33
C LYS A 130 -5.55 -4.31 9.88
N SER A 131 -4.72 -5.24 10.33
CA SER A 131 -4.96 -6.67 10.21
C SER A 131 -6.20 -7.08 11.02
N THR A 132 -6.71 -8.29 10.79
CA THR A 132 -7.80 -8.88 11.59
C THR A 132 -7.46 -9.02 13.07
N SER A 133 -6.17 -9.05 13.41
CA SER A 133 -5.66 -9.04 14.79
C SER A 133 -5.48 -7.64 15.39
N GLY A 134 -5.77 -6.57 14.64
CA GLY A 134 -5.60 -5.19 15.08
C GLY A 134 -4.20 -4.59 14.84
N LYS A 135 -3.24 -5.37 14.34
CA LYS A 135 -1.89 -4.88 13.96
C LYS A 135 -1.99 -3.85 12.83
N LEU A 136 -1.36 -2.68 12.98
CA LEU A 136 -1.28 -1.67 11.92
C LEU A 136 -0.46 -2.18 10.73
N LEU A 137 -1.04 -2.15 9.53
CA LEU A 137 -0.39 -2.57 8.28
C LEU A 137 -0.01 -1.36 7.42
N PHE A 138 -0.83 -0.32 7.44
CA PHE A 138 -0.60 0.91 6.70
C PHE A 138 -1.28 2.07 7.44
N SER A 139 -0.61 3.20 7.61
CA SER A 139 -1.26 4.48 7.90
C SER A 139 -0.70 5.59 7.03
N ALA A 140 -1.54 6.58 6.76
CA ALA A 140 -1.14 7.82 6.11
C ALA A 140 -1.93 9.00 6.67
N ASP A 141 -1.21 10.03 7.12
CA ASP A 141 -1.74 11.32 7.55
C ASP A 141 -0.93 12.48 6.94
N GLU A 142 -1.09 13.70 7.47
CA GLU A 142 -0.38 14.89 7.02
C GLU A 142 1.12 14.90 7.39
N GLN A 143 1.53 14.13 8.41
CA GLN A 143 2.90 14.12 8.91
C GLN A 143 3.73 12.99 8.30
N GLU A 144 3.17 11.78 8.24
CA GLU A 144 3.91 10.59 7.84
C GLU A 144 3.07 9.51 7.16
N VAL A 145 3.77 8.60 6.50
CA VAL A 145 3.23 7.36 5.96
C VAL A 145 3.96 6.20 6.60
N VAL A 146 3.23 5.36 7.33
CA VAL A 146 3.77 4.20 8.04
C VAL A 146 3.36 2.93 7.32
N VAL A 147 4.32 2.09 6.97
CA VAL A 147 4.09 0.77 6.38
C VAL A 147 4.49 -0.31 7.39
N GLY A 148 3.49 -0.86 8.09
CA GLY A 148 3.64 -1.89 9.12
C GLY A 148 3.74 -3.32 8.57
N ALA A 149 4.33 -3.50 7.40
CA ALA A 149 4.49 -4.80 6.75
C ALA A 149 5.76 -5.52 7.24
N GLU A 150 5.69 -6.83 7.44
CA GLU A 150 6.88 -7.65 7.79
C GLU A 150 7.89 -7.71 6.65
N ARG A 151 7.43 -7.57 5.41
CA ARG A 151 8.26 -7.52 4.21
C ARG A 151 7.70 -6.48 3.24
N LEU A 152 8.49 -5.47 2.94
CA LEU A 152 8.22 -4.51 1.87
C LEU A 152 9.08 -4.88 0.65
N ARG A 153 8.44 -5.17 -0.49
CA ARG A 153 9.12 -5.41 -1.77
C ARG A 153 8.83 -4.28 -2.73
N VAL A 154 9.89 -3.65 -3.24
CA VAL A 154 9.79 -2.62 -4.27
C VAL A 154 10.05 -3.28 -5.62
N MET A 155 8.99 -3.48 -6.41
CA MET A 155 9.04 -4.20 -7.70
C MET A 155 9.26 -3.28 -8.90
N GLY A 156 9.42 -1.97 -8.69
CA GLY A 156 9.67 -1.02 -9.78
C GLY A 156 11.02 -1.31 -10.44
N ALA A 157 11.09 -1.21 -11.77
CA ALA A 157 12.33 -1.43 -12.54
C ALA A 157 13.48 -0.50 -12.08
N GLU A 158 13.13 0.72 -11.68
CA GLU A 158 14.06 1.75 -11.16
C GLU A 158 14.26 1.66 -9.63
N GLY A 159 13.66 0.65 -8.97
CA GLY A 159 13.70 0.52 -7.51
C GLY A 159 12.96 1.64 -6.77
N ALA A 160 13.53 2.07 -5.65
CA ALA A 160 13.03 3.18 -4.83
C ALA A 160 14.09 4.29 -4.74
N VAL A 161 13.65 5.54 -4.91
CA VAL A 161 14.49 6.72 -4.72
C VAL A 161 14.17 7.33 -3.37
N PHE A 162 15.18 7.44 -2.51
CA PHE A 162 15.07 8.08 -1.21
C PHE A 162 15.73 9.46 -1.27
N SER A 163 14.95 10.52 -1.03
CA SER A 163 15.45 11.90 -1.07
C SER A 163 16.28 12.29 0.16
N LYS A 164 16.19 11.50 1.22
CA LYS A 164 16.90 11.66 2.49
C LYS A 164 17.60 10.35 2.86
N SER A 165 18.05 10.25 4.11
CA SER A 165 18.67 9.06 4.66
C SER A 165 17.67 7.91 4.83
N VAL A 166 18.14 6.69 4.60
CA VAL A 166 17.45 5.45 4.97
C VAL A 166 18.21 4.84 6.15
N GLU A 167 17.49 4.60 7.25
CA GLU A 167 18.05 3.93 8.42
C GLU A 167 17.62 2.46 8.43
N THR A 168 18.59 1.56 8.55
CA THR A 168 18.35 0.12 8.67
C THR A 168 19.45 -0.50 9.52
N SER A 169 19.08 -1.51 10.32
CA SER A 169 20.04 -2.26 11.14
C SER A 169 20.94 -3.17 10.33
N HIS A 170 20.50 -3.58 9.14
CA HIS A 170 21.25 -4.50 8.29
C HIS A 170 20.96 -4.27 6.81
N VAL A 171 22.02 -4.34 6.00
CA VAL A 171 21.93 -4.30 4.53
C VAL A 171 22.54 -5.59 4.00
N ARG A 172 21.76 -6.33 3.21
CA ARG A 172 22.17 -7.62 2.64
C ARG A 172 21.57 -7.79 1.25
N ALA A 173 22.32 -8.40 0.34
CA ALA A 173 21.79 -8.86 -0.92
C ALA A 173 20.96 -10.14 -0.78
N GLU A 174 20.17 -10.45 -1.80
CA GLU A 174 19.48 -11.73 -1.91
C GLU A 174 20.47 -12.90 -2.02
N PRO A 175 20.08 -14.12 -1.62
CA PRO A 175 20.90 -15.30 -1.83
C PRO A 175 21.36 -15.40 -3.29
N PHE A 176 22.65 -15.70 -3.50
CA PHE A 176 23.29 -15.82 -4.82
C PHE A 176 23.34 -14.52 -5.65
N LYS A 177 23.02 -13.36 -5.05
CA LYS A 177 23.24 -12.04 -5.66
C LYS A 177 24.32 -11.28 -4.90
N GLU A 178 25.09 -10.47 -5.61
CA GLU A 178 26.07 -9.57 -5.01
C GLU A 178 25.39 -8.36 -4.37
N LEU A 179 25.95 -7.88 -3.25
CA LEU A 179 25.59 -6.57 -2.70
C LEU A 179 26.45 -5.52 -3.38
N ARG A 180 25.85 -4.74 -4.29
CA ARG A 180 26.53 -3.65 -4.99
C ARG A 180 26.16 -2.32 -4.37
N LEU A 181 27.16 -1.64 -3.81
CA LEU A 181 27.07 -0.25 -3.36
C LEU A 181 27.89 0.59 -4.34
N GLU A 182 27.23 1.47 -5.10
CA GLU A 182 27.90 2.25 -6.15
C GLU A 182 27.52 3.73 -6.17
N SER A 183 28.46 4.55 -6.62
CA SER A 183 28.26 5.97 -6.90
C SER A 183 28.89 6.29 -8.25
N PRO A 184 28.15 6.16 -9.38
CA PRO A 184 28.72 6.31 -10.72
C PRO A 184 29.23 7.71 -11.02
N THR A 185 28.67 8.73 -10.37
CA THR A 185 28.91 10.14 -10.69
C THR A 185 29.72 10.89 -9.65
N ARG A 186 29.87 10.34 -8.43
CA ARG A 186 30.50 11.03 -7.30
C ARG A 186 31.36 10.05 -6.51
N SER A 187 31.19 10.03 -5.19
CA SER A 187 31.90 9.16 -4.27
C SER A 187 30.91 8.33 -3.46
N LEU A 188 31.41 7.21 -2.95
CA LEU A 188 30.77 6.41 -1.92
C LEU A 188 31.54 6.62 -0.63
N LEU A 189 30.89 7.13 0.41
CA LEU A 189 31.47 7.35 1.73
C LEU A 189 30.88 6.33 2.71
N MET A 190 31.76 5.60 3.40
CA MET A 190 31.41 4.74 4.52
C MET A 190 32.12 5.29 5.75
N GLU A 191 31.37 5.53 6.83
CA GLU A 191 31.89 6.07 8.09
C GLU A 191 31.26 5.31 9.26
N ALA A 192 32.05 5.00 10.28
CA ALA A 192 31.57 4.27 11.44
C ALA A 192 32.30 4.74 12.72
N PRO A 193 31.58 4.98 13.84
CA PRO A 193 32.17 5.49 15.08
C PRO A 193 33.26 4.59 15.69
N LYS A 194 33.14 3.27 15.49
CA LYS A 194 34.09 2.25 16.00
C LYS A 194 35.05 1.74 14.92
N GLY A 195 35.11 2.41 13.77
CA GLY A 195 35.85 1.95 12.60
C GLY A 195 35.05 0.99 11.72
N ILE A 196 35.58 0.74 10.53
CA ILE A 196 34.97 -0.12 9.50
C ILE A 196 35.82 -1.38 9.39
N GLN A 197 35.18 -2.53 9.55
CA GLN A 197 35.82 -3.82 9.36
C GLN A 197 35.30 -4.45 8.06
N ILE A 198 36.20 -4.69 7.10
CA ILE A 198 35.89 -5.38 5.86
C ILE A 198 36.45 -6.81 6.00
N LEU A 199 35.56 -7.80 6.09
CA LEU A 199 35.94 -9.22 6.16
C LEU A 199 35.38 -9.99 4.97
N ALA A 200 36.14 -10.96 4.48
CA ALA A 200 35.67 -11.98 3.56
C ALA A 200 35.86 -13.35 4.21
N GLU A 201 34.78 -13.93 4.78
CA GLU A 201 34.81 -15.27 5.38
C GLU A 201 35.13 -16.36 4.34
N ALA A 202 34.67 -16.15 3.11
CA ALA A 202 34.98 -16.97 1.95
C ALA A 202 35.29 -16.06 0.76
N GLY A 203 36.40 -16.30 0.07
CA GLY A 203 36.85 -15.51 -1.08
C GLY A 203 37.97 -14.53 -0.75
N ASP A 204 38.21 -13.59 -1.67
CA ASP A 204 39.22 -12.54 -1.59
C ASP A 204 38.59 -11.14 -1.51
N ILE A 205 39.34 -10.20 -0.93
CA ILE A 205 39.02 -8.78 -0.99
C ILE A 205 39.90 -8.19 -2.08
N GLN A 206 39.29 -7.72 -3.17
CA GLN A 206 39.99 -7.08 -4.27
C GLN A 206 39.68 -5.58 -4.32
N ALA A 207 40.71 -4.74 -4.24
CA ALA A 207 40.62 -3.31 -4.48
C ALA A 207 41.28 -2.97 -5.82
N ILE A 208 40.49 -2.44 -6.77
CA ILE A 208 40.97 -2.03 -8.10
C ILE A 208 40.74 -0.53 -8.24
N CYS A 209 41.80 0.23 -8.50
CA CYS A 209 41.74 1.68 -8.68
C CYS A 209 42.32 2.06 -10.05
N ARG A 210 41.66 3.00 -10.74
CA ARG A 210 42.12 3.48 -12.05
C ARG A 210 43.32 4.43 -11.96
N ASN A 211 43.31 5.33 -10.97
CA ASN A 211 44.33 6.36 -10.80
C ASN A 211 45.22 6.08 -9.58
N GLU A 212 44.62 6.08 -8.39
CA GLU A 212 45.36 5.98 -7.13
C GLU A 212 44.54 5.22 -6.08
N LEU A 213 45.24 4.44 -5.25
CA LEU A 213 44.74 3.90 -3.98
C LEU A 213 45.53 4.57 -2.85
N ARG A 214 44.85 5.37 -2.02
CA ARG A 214 45.46 6.05 -0.86
C ARG A 214 45.04 5.37 0.43
N LEU A 215 46.01 4.83 1.16
CA LEU A 215 45.84 4.32 2.53
C LEU A 215 46.52 5.31 3.47
N GLU A 216 45.77 5.86 4.43
CA GLU A 216 46.25 6.91 5.33
C GLU A 216 45.81 6.61 6.76
N SER A 217 46.76 6.70 7.71
CA SER A 217 46.51 6.54 9.14
C SER A 217 46.78 7.86 9.83
N LYS A 218 45.79 8.39 10.55
CA LYS A 218 45.92 9.64 11.32
C LYS A 218 46.64 9.41 12.65
N ASP A 219 46.44 8.24 13.25
CA ASP A 219 46.91 7.90 14.60
C ASP A 219 48.06 6.87 14.62
N GLY A 220 48.73 6.67 13.48
CA GLY A 220 50.17 6.34 13.50
C GLY A 220 50.62 5.02 12.91
N GLU A 221 49.75 4.14 12.41
CA GLU A 221 50.24 2.93 11.73
C GLU A 221 49.28 2.41 10.65
N ILE A 222 49.87 1.86 9.59
CA ILE A 222 49.23 0.97 8.62
C ILE A 222 49.98 -0.37 8.70
N SER A 223 49.33 -1.39 9.24
CA SER A 223 49.92 -2.73 9.38
C SER A 223 49.42 -3.66 8.28
N LEU A 224 50.34 -4.35 7.64
CA LEU A 224 50.07 -5.37 6.62
C LEU A 224 50.60 -6.71 7.14
N ASP A 225 49.73 -7.50 7.77
CA ASP A 225 50.09 -8.83 8.28
C ASP A 225 49.64 -9.92 7.31
N ALA A 226 50.60 -10.52 6.60
CA ALA A 226 50.35 -11.62 5.68
C ALA A 226 51.58 -12.51 5.52
N ARG A 227 51.37 -13.80 5.22
CA ARG A 227 52.46 -14.75 4.90
C ARG A 227 53.30 -14.31 3.70
N ARG A 228 52.71 -13.59 2.74
CA ARG A 228 53.37 -13.10 1.52
C ARG A 228 52.78 -11.75 1.12
N ILE A 229 53.59 -10.70 1.19
CA ILE A 229 53.26 -9.38 0.64
C ILE A 229 54.04 -9.21 -0.66
N ARG A 230 53.34 -8.85 -1.75
CA ARG A 230 53.95 -8.71 -3.08
C ARG A 230 53.80 -7.27 -3.58
N LEU A 231 54.89 -6.54 -3.61
CA LEU A 231 54.98 -5.23 -4.24
C LEU A 231 55.54 -5.41 -5.66
N MET A 232 54.65 -5.48 -6.65
CA MET A 232 55.04 -5.75 -8.03
C MET A 232 55.56 -4.48 -8.71
N ARG A 233 56.56 -4.63 -9.59
CA ARG A 233 57.14 -3.55 -10.41
C ARG A 233 57.82 -2.43 -9.61
N LEU A 234 58.46 -2.78 -8.50
CA LEU A 234 59.39 -1.85 -7.86
C LEU A 234 60.60 -1.58 -8.78
N PRO A 235 61.02 -0.32 -8.96
CA PRO A 235 62.19 0.02 -9.77
C PRO A 235 63.46 -0.55 -9.11
N GLU A 236 64.41 -1.02 -9.91
CA GLU A 236 65.72 -1.45 -9.42
C GLU A 236 66.69 -0.25 -9.40
N GLY A 237 67.27 0.02 -8.23
CA GLY A 237 68.33 1.02 -8.07
C GLY A 237 69.65 0.48 -8.59
N LYS A 238 70.29 1.18 -9.52
CA LYS A 238 71.65 0.84 -9.96
C LYS A 238 72.65 1.62 -9.10
N ALA A 239 73.43 0.91 -8.28
CA ALA A 239 74.50 1.53 -7.52
C ALA A 239 75.54 2.12 -8.49
N SER A 240 75.80 3.42 -8.39
CA SER A 240 76.77 4.13 -9.21
C SER A 240 78.18 4.03 -8.62
N ILE A 241 78.66 2.83 -8.28
CA ILE A 241 80.07 2.64 -7.89
C ILE A 241 80.61 1.34 -8.49
N SER A 242 81.69 1.51 -9.24
CA SER A 242 82.59 0.55 -9.84
C SER A 242 82.93 -0.67 -8.97
N SER A 243 82.18 -1.75 -9.13
CA SER A 243 82.68 -3.10 -8.83
C SER A 243 82.28 -4.06 -9.94
N SER A 244 83.18 -4.15 -10.91
CA SER A 244 83.29 -5.30 -11.80
C SER A 244 83.50 -6.56 -10.97
N SER A 245 82.43 -7.29 -10.67
CA SER A 245 82.55 -8.71 -10.34
C SER A 245 81.42 -9.47 -11.03
N SER A 246 81.82 -10.23 -12.04
CA SER A 246 81.06 -11.36 -12.55
C SER A 246 80.80 -12.32 -11.40
N GLY A 247 79.55 -12.53 -10.99
CA GLY A 247 79.26 -13.43 -9.88
C GLY A 247 77.79 -13.48 -9.47
N THR A 248 77.05 -14.39 -10.10
CA THR A 248 75.73 -14.91 -9.69
C THR A 248 74.55 -13.92 -9.65
N ARG A 249 73.46 -14.27 -10.36
CA ARG A 249 72.15 -13.62 -10.22
C ARG A 249 71.69 -13.78 -8.76
N GLN A 250 71.91 -12.77 -7.93
CA GLN A 250 71.40 -12.78 -6.56
C GLN A 250 69.86 -12.73 -6.61
N SER A 251 69.20 -13.66 -5.92
CA SER A 251 67.75 -13.81 -5.87
C SER A 251 67.08 -13.05 -4.72
N VAL A 252 67.90 -12.40 -3.89
CA VAL A 252 67.46 -11.68 -2.69
C VAL A 252 67.71 -10.19 -2.91
N TYR A 253 66.71 -9.39 -2.57
CA TYR A 253 66.73 -7.94 -2.73
C TYR A 253 66.35 -7.28 -1.41
N GLU A 254 66.94 -6.12 -1.15
CA GLU A 254 66.52 -5.20 -0.09
C GLU A 254 65.49 -4.22 -0.66
N VAL A 255 64.47 -3.86 0.12
CA VAL A 255 63.49 -2.82 -0.24
C VAL A 255 63.88 -1.53 0.48
N CYS A 256 64.24 -0.52 -0.29
CA CYS A 256 64.73 0.76 0.22
C CYS A 256 63.67 1.86 0.05
N VAL A 257 63.62 2.79 1.00
CA VAL A 257 62.71 3.94 0.99
C VAL A 257 63.52 5.22 0.74
N CYS A 258 63.21 5.96 -0.33
CA CYS A 258 63.79 7.27 -0.60
C CYS A 258 63.23 8.33 0.38
N PRO A 259 63.91 9.47 0.60
CA PRO A 259 63.38 10.58 1.42
C PRO A 259 62.04 11.15 0.92
N ASN A 260 61.71 10.96 -0.37
CA ASN A 260 60.43 11.35 -0.97
C ASN A 260 59.32 10.28 -0.83
N GLY A 261 59.57 9.17 -0.12
CA GLY A 261 58.62 8.08 0.11
C GLY A 261 58.54 7.02 -1.00
N ARG A 262 59.32 7.13 -2.09
CA ARG A 262 59.36 6.09 -3.13
C ARG A 262 60.09 4.83 -2.65
N LEU A 263 59.55 3.67 -3.03
CA LEU A 263 60.16 2.37 -2.77
C LEU A 263 60.95 1.87 -3.99
N PHE A 264 62.10 1.25 -3.76
CA PHE A 264 62.91 0.63 -4.82
C PHE A 264 63.64 -0.62 -4.34
N LEU A 265 64.08 -1.45 -5.28
CA LEU A 265 64.84 -2.68 -5.03
C LEU A 265 66.34 -2.42 -5.13
N SER A 266 67.11 -2.93 -4.18
CA SER A 266 68.58 -2.99 -4.24
C SER A 266 69.06 -4.44 -4.11
N GLN A 267 70.17 -4.80 -4.78
CA GLN A 267 70.73 -6.16 -4.72
C GLN A 267 71.30 -6.41 -3.31
N ALA A 268 70.87 -7.49 -2.65
CA ALA A 268 71.29 -7.76 -1.27
C ALA A 268 72.77 -8.18 -1.19
N GLY A 269 73.55 -7.45 -0.40
CA GLY A 269 74.97 -7.72 -0.16
C GLY A 269 75.24 -8.31 1.23
N THR A 270 76.52 -8.39 1.62
CA THR A 270 76.93 -8.74 2.99
C THR A 270 76.62 -7.65 4.02
N GLY A 271 76.14 -6.49 3.58
CA GLY A 271 75.61 -5.39 4.39
C GLY A 271 74.57 -4.60 3.60
N SER A 272 73.94 -3.61 4.25
CA SER A 272 72.90 -2.77 3.64
C SER A 272 73.39 -2.11 2.35
N THR A 273 72.73 -2.40 1.24
CA THR A 273 73.01 -1.83 -0.09
C THR A 273 72.02 -0.74 -0.48
N CYS A 274 71.15 -0.31 0.45
CA CYS A 274 70.31 0.88 0.31
C CYS A 274 71.17 2.16 0.26
N GLN A 275 71.72 2.47 -0.91
CA GLN A 275 72.38 3.73 -1.22
C GLN A 275 71.47 4.62 -2.08
N ILE A 276 71.64 5.94 -2.00
CA ILE A 276 70.85 6.90 -2.77
C ILE A 276 71.09 6.66 -4.26
N SER A 277 70.14 6.03 -4.93
CA SER A 277 70.11 5.92 -6.39
C SER A 277 69.45 7.17 -6.96
N ASN A 278 70.26 8.11 -7.45
CA ASN A 278 69.80 9.35 -8.07
C ASN A 278 68.76 9.12 -9.19
N ASN A 279 68.80 7.98 -9.88
CA ASN A 279 67.85 7.66 -10.95
C ASN A 279 66.43 7.32 -10.48
N VAL A 280 66.21 7.11 -9.17
CA VAL A 280 64.91 6.69 -8.60
C VAL A 280 64.44 7.65 -7.51
N CYS A 281 65.36 8.14 -6.69
CA CYS A 281 65.07 9.02 -5.56
C CYS A 281 65.02 10.52 -5.93
N LEU A 282 65.45 10.93 -7.13
CA LEU A 282 65.26 12.30 -7.65
C LEU A 282 63.89 12.47 -8.33
#